data_AF-A0AAV0YWW8-F1
#
_entry.id   AF-A0AAV0YWW8-F1
#
_cell.length_a   1.000
_cell.length_b   1.000
_cell.length_c   1.000
_cell.angle_alpha   90.00
_cell.angle_beta   90.00
_cell.angle_gamma   90.00
#
_symmetry.space_group_name_H-M   'P 1'
#
loop_
_entity.id
_entity.type
_entity.pdbx_description
1 polymer ?
#
loop_
_entity_poly.entity_id
_entity_poly.type
_entity_poly.pdbx_seq_one_letter_code
_entity_poly.pdbx_strand_id
1 'polypeptide(L)'
;MDKVLALDKAYPLPLLGAMLEKYPAKFEPAVWWPSNKGKPQSKKMGKMNNGWSEELEMEMREVVEVIKRKDAEDYNRLGNIALKINKSLAIAGPLLTGIAAVGSTFIGNNGSSLAAFVPLMAGSLAAAINTFEHGGQVGMVFEMYRGSAGFFNFLETSIESTLSEKDLAKRENGELFEMKMALKLGRSISNLRELASKSASYRMEGVGDMGEFASKLF
;
A
#
# COMPACT_ATOMS: atom_id res chain seq x y z
N MET A 1 6.62 -23.33 1.41
CA MET A 1 5.21 -22.92 1.54
C MET A 1 5.08 -21.44 1.83
N ASP A 2 5.78 -20.90 2.83
CA ASP A 2 5.62 -19.51 3.30
C ASP A 2 5.74 -18.42 2.22
N LYS A 3 6.67 -18.55 1.26
CA LYS A 3 6.79 -17.60 0.15
C LYS A 3 5.58 -17.60 -0.79
N VAL A 4 5.00 -18.77 -1.03
CA VAL A 4 3.80 -18.93 -1.86
C VAL A 4 2.60 -18.34 -1.11
N LEU A 5 2.51 -18.57 0.19
CA LEU A 5 1.47 -18.00 1.05
C LEU A 5 1.58 -16.47 1.19
N ALA A 6 2.79 -15.91 1.25
CA ALA A 6 3.00 -14.47 1.26
C ALA A 6 2.62 -13.85 -0.08
N LEU A 7 2.95 -14.50 -1.19
CA LEU A 7 2.56 -14.04 -2.52
C LEU A 7 1.03 -14.04 -2.69
N ASP A 8 0.37 -15.10 -2.22
CA ASP A 8 -1.10 -15.20 -2.17
C ASP A 8 -1.71 -14.12 -1.26
N LYS A 9 -1.09 -13.82 -0.11
CA LYS A 9 -1.53 -12.74 0.78
C LYS A 9 -1.30 -11.34 0.18
N ALA A 10 -0.24 -11.16 -0.61
CA ALA A 10 0.08 -9.89 -1.26
C ALA A 10 -0.81 -9.63 -2.48
N TYR A 11 -1.15 -10.67 -3.22
CA TYR A 11 -2.02 -10.63 -4.38
C TYR A 11 -2.98 -11.82 -4.32
N PRO A 12 -4.14 -11.69 -3.64
CA PRO A 12 -5.12 -12.76 -3.55
C PRO A 12 -5.69 -13.05 -4.94
N LEU A 13 -5.01 -13.94 -5.67
CA LEU A 13 -5.52 -14.51 -6.89
C LEU A 13 -6.51 -15.62 -6.52
N PRO A 14 -7.44 -16.00 -7.41
CA PRO A 14 -8.31 -17.17 -7.20
C PRO A 14 -7.59 -18.53 -7.11
N LEU A 15 -6.26 -18.54 -6.93
CA LEU A 15 -5.40 -19.71 -7.01
C LEU A 15 -5.58 -20.65 -5.81
N LEU A 16 -5.87 -20.09 -4.64
CA LEU A 16 -6.22 -20.85 -3.44
C LEU A 16 -7.70 -20.57 -3.14
N GLY A 17 -8.54 -21.60 -3.20
CA GLY A 17 -9.99 -21.49 -2.94
C GLY A 17 -10.35 -20.97 -1.53
N ALA A 18 -9.35 -20.68 -0.68
CA ALA A 18 -9.48 -19.84 0.49
C ALA A 18 -9.40 -18.37 0.05
N MET A 19 -10.53 -17.82 -0.35
CA MET A 19 -10.69 -16.38 -0.53
C MET A 19 -10.25 -15.72 0.79
N LEU A 20 -9.13 -14.98 0.80
CA LEU A 20 -8.88 -13.99 1.86
C LEU A 20 -10.18 -13.19 2.03
N GLU A 21 -10.54 -12.84 3.27
CA GLU A 21 -11.73 -12.01 3.51
C GLU A 21 -11.71 -10.85 2.50
N LYS A 22 -12.67 -10.84 1.56
CA LYS A 22 -12.75 -9.85 0.47
C LYS A 22 -12.67 -8.42 1.01
N TYR A 23 -13.00 -8.23 2.29
CA TYR A 23 -12.92 -6.98 3.02
C TYR A 23 -12.35 -7.19 4.44
N PRO A 24 -11.03 -7.11 4.63
CA PRO A 24 -10.43 -7.30 5.94
C PRO A 24 -10.97 -6.27 6.94
N ALA A 25 -11.06 -6.61 8.23
CA ALA A 25 -11.58 -5.72 9.27
C ALA A 25 -10.87 -4.35 9.29
N LYS A 26 -9.55 -4.34 9.07
CA LYS A 26 -8.69 -3.16 9.05
C LYS A 26 -7.82 -3.16 7.80
N PHE A 27 -7.41 -1.97 7.35
CA PHE A 27 -6.38 -1.85 6.32
C PHE A 27 -5.04 -2.28 6.91
N GLU A 28 -4.35 -3.18 6.20
CA GLU A 28 -2.98 -3.56 6.51
C GLU A 28 -2.14 -3.58 5.23
N PRO A 29 -0.91 -3.04 5.24
CA PRO A 29 0.00 -3.12 4.11
C PRO A 29 0.18 -4.57 3.59
N ALA A 30 0.33 -4.72 2.28
CA ALA A 30 0.60 -6.03 1.69
C ALA A 30 1.96 -6.59 2.18
N VAL A 31 2.00 -7.87 2.53
CA VAL A 31 3.25 -8.54 2.95
C VAL A 31 3.82 -9.29 1.75
N TRP A 32 4.75 -8.66 1.03
CA TRP A 32 5.28 -9.19 -0.23
C TRP A 32 6.16 -10.43 -0.03
N TRP A 33 6.89 -10.49 1.09
CA TRP A 33 7.78 -11.60 1.41
C TRP A 33 7.72 -11.90 2.91
N PRO A 34 7.85 -13.18 3.34
CA PRO A 34 8.01 -13.51 4.74
C PRO A 34 9.25 -12.80 5.29
N SER A 35 9.21 -12.38 6.56
CA SER A 35 10.37 -11.78 7.23
C SER A 35 11.58 -12.70 7.08
N ASN A 36 12.57 -12.25 6.31
CA ASN A 36 13.71 -13.07 5.96
C ASN A 36 14.66 -13.09 7.17
N LYS A 37 14.45 -14.03 8.09
CA LYS A 37 15.38 -14.28 9.21
C LYS A 37 16.72 -14.87 8.75
N GLY A 38 16.86 -15.18 7.46
CA GLY A 38 18.07 -15.70 6.84
C GLY A 38 19.02 -14.58 6.45
N LYS A 39 20.17 -14.53 7.13
CA LYS A 39 21.31 -13.66 6.79
C LYS A 39 21.76 -13.96 5.35
N PRO A 40 21.92 -12.95 4.47
CA PRO A 40 22.64 -13.15 3.22
C PRO A 40 24.07 -13.60 3.58
N GLN A 41 24.49 -14.77 3.09
CA GLN A 41 25.90 -15.14 3.11
C GLN A 41 26.62 -14.24 2.09
N SER A 42 27.28 -13.19 2.57
CA SER A 42 28.22 -12.46 1.75
C SER A 42 29.46 -13.34 1.50
N LYS A 43 29.90 -13.41 0.24
CA LYS A 43 31.26 -13.87 -0.06
C LYS A 43 32.21 -12.87 0.57
N LYS A 44 33.11 -13.33 1.45
CA LYS A 44 34.15 -12.50 2.08
C LYS A 44 34.98 -11.82 0.99
N MET A 45 34.65 -10.57 0.66
CA MET A 45 35.57 -9.70 -0.04
C MET A 45 36.49 -9.08 1.02
N GLY A 46 37.79 -9.03 0.71
CA GLY A 46 38.83 -8.59 1.63
C GLY A 46 38.55 -7.20 2.24
N LYS A 47 39.23 -6.93 3.35
CA LYS A 47 39.18 -5.71 4.16
C LYS A 47 39.45 -4.44 3.33
N MET A 48 38.42 -4.00 2.61
CA MET A 48 38.33 -2.74 1.87
C MET A 48 37.00 -2.10 2.24
N ASN A 49 36.97 -0.77 2.27
CA ASN A 49 35.82 0.03 2.66
C ASN A 49 34.54 -0.44 1.94
N ASN A 50 33.52 -0.91 2.65
CA ASN A 50 32.32 -1.55 2.05
C ASN A 50 31.34 -0.53 1.41
N GLY A 51 31.83 0.59 0.90
CA GLY A 51 31.04 1.66 0.29
C GLY A 51 30.11 2.42 1.27
N TRP A 52 30.14 2.10 2.57
CA TRP A 52 29.36 2.80 3.59
C TRP A 52 30.16 3.96 4.18
N SER A 53 29.56 5.15 4.21
CA SER A 53 30.02 6.32 4.95
C SER A 53 28.98 6.72 6.00
N GLU A 54 29.39 7.48 7.01
CA GLU A 54 28.44 8.05 7.99
C GLU A 54 27.41 8.96 7.32
N GLU A 55 27.83 9.71 6.30
CA GLU A 55 26.95 10.53 5.47
C GLU A 55 25.87 9.69 4.80
N LEU A 56 26.25 8.58 4.13
CA LEU A 56 25.29 7.70 3.48
C LEU A 56 24.32 7.05 4.49
N GLU A 57 24.81 6.68 5.69
CA GLU A 57 23.92 6.19 6.74
C GLU A 57 22.89 7.24 7.18
N MET A 58 23.31 8.49 7.36
CA MET A 58 22.41 9.59 7.70
C MET A 58 21.41 9.87 6.57
N GLU A 59 21.87 9.88 5.32
CA GLU A 59 21.00 10.06 4.16
C GLU A 59 19.92 8.99 4.08
N MET A 60 20.29 7.71 4.27
CA MET A 60 19.33 6.61 4.26
C MET A 60 18.33 6.69 5.43
N ARG A 61 18.74 7.21 6.61
CA ARG A 61 17.82 7.45 7.73
C ARG A 61 16.80 8.53 7.39
N GLU A 62 17.24 9.63 6.76
CA GLU A 62 16.34 10.68 6.33
C GLU A 62 15.37 10.20 5.24
N VAL A 63 15.85 9.40 4.28
CA VAL A 63 14.97 8.78 3.27
C VAL A 63 13.89 7.92 3.93
N VAL A 64 14.23 7.11 4.94
CA VAL A 64 13.25 6.31 5.69
C VAL A 64 12.21 7.19 6.38
N GLU A 65 12.63 8.31 6.96
CA GLU A 65 11.71 9.23 7.64
C GLU A 65 10.72 9.87 6.66
N VAL A 66 11.17 10.24 5.46
CA VAL A 66 10.27 10.71 4.38
C VAL A 66 9.31 9.59 3.97
N ILE A 67 9.80 8.36 3.76
CA ILE A 67 8.95 7.20 3.41
C ILE A 67 7.85 7.01 4.46
N LYS A 68 8.18 7.04 5.76
CA LYS A 68 7.20 6.83 6.83
C LYS A 68 6.15 7.93 6.85
N ARG A 69 6.59 9.19 6.88
CA ARG A 69 5.71 10.35 7.10
C ARG A 69 4.89 10.75 5.88
N LYS A 70 5.40 10.49 4.67
CA LYS A 70 4.74 10.90 3.42
C LYS A 70 4.10 9.71 2.75
N ASP A 71 4.92 8.80 2.25
CA ASP A 71 4.46 7.70 1.41
C ASP A 71 3.60 6.71 2.21
N ALA A 72 4.13 6.13 3.29
CA ALA A 72 3.41 5.13 4.05
C ALA A 72 2.13 5.68 4.70
N GLU A 73 2.18 6.87 5.30
CA GLU A 73 1.01 7.52 5.90
C GLU A 73 -0.10 7.81 4.88
N ASP A 74 0.22 8.40 3.72
CA ASP A 74 -0.81 8.78 2.74
C ASP A 74 -1.44 7.53 2.08
N TYR A 75 -0.62 6.53 1.74
CA TYR A 75 -1.13 5.27 1.19
C TYR A 75 -1.93 4.44 2.21
N ASN A 76 -1.57 4.48 3.49
CA ASN A 76 -2.42 3.93 4.57
C ASN A 76 -3.76 4.66 4.67
N ARG A 77 -3.76 6.00 4.54
CA ARG A 77 -4.98 6.81 4.58
C ARG A 77 -5.89 6.50 3.40
N LEU A 78 -5.36 6.54 2.18
CA LEU A 78 -6.10 6.26 0.94
C LEU A 78 -6.64 4.82 0.94
N GLY A 79 -5.82 3.86 1.38
CA GLY A 79 -6.21 2.48 1.55
C GLY A 79 -7.38 2.28 2.52
N ASN A 80 -7.39 2.99 3.66
CA ASN A 80 -8.52 2.97 4.60
C ASN A 80 -9.79 3.58 4.01
N ILE A 81 -9.68 4.66 3.23
CA ILE A 81 -10.84 5.25 2.53
C ILE A 81 -11.41 4.25 1.53
N ALA A 82 -10.56 3.67 0.69
CA ALA A 82 -10.96 2.67 -0.30
C ALA A 82 -11.62 1.45 0.36
N LEU A 83 -11.07 0.95 1.48
CA LEU A 83 -11.65 -0.16 2.24
C LEU A 83 -13.06 0.15 2.75
N LYS A 84 -13.28 1.35 3.29
CA LYS A 84 -14.60 1.78 3.81
C LYS A 84 -15.62 1.86 2.67
N ILE A 85 -15.24 2.46 1.55
CA ILE A 85 -16.12 2.56 0.36
C ILE A 85 -16.46 1.15 -0.14
N ASN A 86 -15.45 0.31 -0.34
CA ASN A 86 -15.60 -1.05 -0.87
C ASN A 86 -16.53 -1.90 0.04
N LYS A 87 -16.36 -1.82 1.37
CA LYS A 87 -17.26 -2.48 2.34
C LYS A 87 -18.69 -1.96 2.26
N SER A 88 -18.87 -0.64 2.21
CA SER A 88 -20.21 -0.04 2.20
C SER A 88 -21.00 -0.45 0.97
N LEU A 89 -20.35 -0.47 -0.21
CA LEU A 89 -20.93 -0.89 -1.47
C LEU A 89 -21.27 -2.38 -1.47
N ALA A 90 -20.38 -3.22 -0.95
CA ALA A 90 -20.58 -4.67 -0.87
C ALA A 90 -21.80 -5.07 -0.03
N ILE A 91 -22.20 -4.24 0.94
CA ILE A 91 -23.40 -4.44 1.76
C ILE A 91 -24.62 -3.79 1.09
N ALA A 92 -24.47 -2.54 0.64
CA ALA A 92 -25.58 -1.77 0.09
C ALA A 92 -26.10 -2.33 -1.23
N GLY A 93 -25.22 -2.81 -2.12
CA GLY A 93 -25.59 -3.36 -3.43
C GLY A 93 -26.58 -4.53 -3.32
N PRO A 94 -26.24 -5.62 -2.62
CA PRO A 94 -27.14 -6.75 -2.41
C PRO A 94 -28.42 -6.36 -1.67
N LEU A 95 -28.33 -5.48 -0.65
CA LEU A 95 -29.48 -5.05 0.13
C LEU A 95 -30.49 -4.26 -0.71
N LEU A 96 -30.02 -3.28 -1.48
CA LEU A 96 -30.87 -2.48 -2.37
C LEU A 96 -31.45 -3.32 -3.50
N THR A 97 -30.67 -4.28 -4.04
CA THR A 97 -31.16 -5.25 -5.03
C THR A 97 -32.28 -6.11 -4.46
N GLY A 98 -32.16 -6.57 -3.20
CA GLY A 98 -33.20 -7.32 -2.51
C GLY A 98 -34.48 -6.51 -2.31
N ILE A 99 -34.36 -5.25 -1.88
CA ILE A 99 -35.50 -4.32 -1.74
C ILE A 99 -36.18 -4.12 -3.10
N ALA A 100 -35.41 -3.88 -4.15
CA ALA A 100 -35.93 -3.72 -5.51
C ALA A 100 -36.65 -4.97 -5.98
N ALA A 101 -36.08 -6.16 -5.78
CA ALA A 101 -36.66 -7.43 -6.20
C ALA A 101 -37.99 -7.71 -5.50
N VAL A 102 -38.05 -7.63 -4.16
CA VAL A 102 -39.28 -7.86 -3.39
C VAL A 102 -40.32 -6.78 -3.71
N GLY A 103 -39.90 -5.52 -3.72
CA GLY A 103 -40.77 -4.38 -3.98
C GLY A 103 -41.35 -4.34 -5.39
N SER A 104 -40.63 -4.87 -6.39
CA SER A 104 -41.09 -4.88 -7.79
C SER A 104 -42.39 -5.68 -7.99
N THR A 105 -42.64 -6.68 -7.16
CA THR A 105 -43.87 -7.49 -7.20
C THR A 105 -45.13 -6.72 -6.79
N PHE A 106 -44.97 -5.58 -6.09
CA PHE A 106 -46.07 -4.76 -5.59
C PHE A 106 -46.41 -3.55 -6.48
N ILE A 107 -45.64 -3.29 -7.54
CA ILE A 107 -45.81 -2.13 -8.44
C ILE A 107 -47.11 -2.22 -9.27
N GLY A 108 -47.68 -3.42 -9.44
CA GLY A 108 -48.87 -3.66 -10.26
C GLY A 108 -50.23 -3.63 -9.56
N ASN A 109 -50.29 -3.46 -8.23
CA ASN A 109 -51.54 -3.67 -7.46
C ASN A 109 -52.03 -2.38 -6.78
N ASN A 110 -52.71 -1.48 -7.52
CA ASN A 110 -53.52 -0.32 -7.07
C ASN A 110 -53.07 0.51 -5.84
N GLY A 111 -51.79 0.48 -5.46
CA GLY A 111 -51.25 1.13 -4.27
C GLY A 111 -50.69 2.52 -4.53
N SER A 112 -50.68 3.35 -3.48
CA SER A 112 -50.07 4.69 -3.40
C SER A 112 -48.79 4.83 -4.24
N SER A 113 -48.65 5.95 -4.98
CA SER A 113 -47.47 6.33 -5.79
C SER A 113 -46.12 6.14 -5.07
N LEU A 114 -46.13 6.23 -3.74
CA LEU A 114 -44.96 6.05 -2.89
C LEU A 114 -44.47 4.58 -2.85
N ALA A 115 -45.39 3.60 -2.96
CA ALA A 115 -45.07 2.18 -2.98
C ALA A 115 -44.38 1.72 -4.27
N ALA A 116 -44.67 2.38 -5.40
CA ALA A 116 -43.99 2.12 -6.67
C ALA A 116 -42.63 2.84 -6.78
N PHE A 117 -42.44 3.95 -6.04
CA PHE A 117 -41.24 4.76 -6.09
C PHE A 117 -40.05 4.12 -5.35
N VAL A 118 -40.29 3.50 -4.19
CA VAL A 118 -39.24 2.89 -3.35
C VAL A 118 -38.46 1.78 -4.07
N PRO A 119 -39.11 0.79 -4.73
CA PRO A 119 -38.38 -0.28 -5.41
C PRO A 119 -37.64 0.22 -6.66
N LEU A 120 -38.19 1.22 -7.37
CA LEU A 120 -37.53 1.84 -8.52
C LEU A 120 -36.25 2.57 -8.12
N MET A 121 -36.31 3.36 -7.05
CA MET A 121 -35.14 4.06 -6.49
C MET A 121 -34.10 3.08 -5.93
N ALA A 122 -34.53 2.03 -5.25
CA ALA A 122 -33.63 0.98 -4.76
C ALA A 122 -32.93 0.27 -5.94
N GLY A 123 -33.67 -0.07 -7.00
CA GLY A 123 -33.13 -0.75 -8.18
C GLY A 123 -32.15 0.11 -8.97
N SER A 124 -32.45 1.40 -9.16
CA SER A 124 -31.54 2.32 -9.85
C SER A 124 -30.24 2.55 -9.07
N LEU A 125 -30.33 2.71 -7.75
CA LEU A 125 -29.16 2.86 -6.89
C LEU A 125 -28.35 1.56 -6.81
N ALA A 126 -29.00 0.40 -6.74
CA ALA A 126 -28.35 -0.90 -6.81
C ALA A 126 -27.58 -1.08 -8.13
N ALA A 127 -28.16 -0.70 -9.26
CA ALA A 127 -27.50 -0.74 -10.56
C ALA A 127 -26.27 0.18 -10.58
N ALA A 128 -26.39 1.42 -10.09
CA ALA A 128 -25.27 2.36 -10.01
C ALA A 128 -24.14 1.83 -9.11
N ILE A 129 -24.47 1.28 -7.94
CA ILE A 129 -23.51 0.66 -7.02
C ILE A 129 -22.82 -0.53 -7.68
N ASN A 130 -23.57 -1.40 -8.35
CA ASN A 130 -23.02 -2.57 -9.01
C ASN A 130 -22.06 -2.17 -10.15
N THR A 131 -22.42 -1.16 -10.95
CA THR A 131 -21.54 -0.59 -11.99
C THR A 131 -20.30 0.06 -11.37
N PHE A 132 -20.40 0.72 -10.22
CA PHE A 132 -19.26 1.34 -9.57
C PHE A 132 -18.32 0.28 -8.94
N GLU A 133 -18.86 -0.72 -8.24
CA GLU A 133 -18.07 -1.79 -7.62
C GLU A 133 -17.33 -2.63 -8.67
N HIS A 134 -18.03 -3.07 -9.71
CA HIS A 134 -17.46 -3.97 -10.73
C HIS A 134 -16.82 -3.22 -11.91
N GLY A 135 -17.46 -2.17 -12.41
CA GLY A 135 -16.97 -1.38 -13.54
C GLY A 135 -15.88 -0.37 -13.13
N GLY A 136 -15.98 0.22 -11.93
CA GLY A 136 -14.95 1.10 -11.36
C GLY A 136 -13.78 0.36 -10.72
N GLN A 137 -13.83 -0.98 -10.66
CA GLN A 137 -12.80 -1.84 -10.10
C GLN A 137 -12.31 -1.38 -8.71
N VAL A 138 -13.23 -0.96 -7.85
CA VAL A 138 -12.90 -0.38 -6.53
C VAL A 138 -12.09 -1.35 -5.66
N GLY A 139 -12.32 -2.67 -5.83
CA GLY A 139 -11.50 -3.71 -5.21
C GLY A 139 -10.04 -3.68 -5.68
N MET A 140 -9.79 -3.46 -6.97
CA MET A 140 -8.43 -3.34 -7.52
C MET A 140 -7.73 -2.06 -7.03
N VAL A 141 -8.47 -0.96 -6.87
CA VAL A 141 -7.94 0.29 -6.32
C VAL A 141 -7.54 0.13 -4.85
N PHE A 142 -8.36 -0.58 -4.05
CA PHE A 142 -7.99 -0.95 -2.68
C PHE A 142 -6.70 -1.80 -2.65
N GLU A 143 -6.60 -2.83 -3.50
CA GLU A 143 -5.41 -3.66 -3.60
C GLU A 143 -4.18 -2.89 -4.09
N MET A 144 -4.36 -1.90 -4.97
CA MET A 144 -3.29 -0.99 -5.38
C MET A 144 -2.73 -0.22 -4.18
N TYR A 145 -3.58 0.43 -3.39
CA TYR A 145 -3.12 1.14 -2.18
C TYR A 145 -2.48 0.20 -1.16
N ARG A 146 -3.04 -1.00 -0.98
CA ARG A 146 -2.48 -2.04 -0.11
C ARG A 146 -1.10 -2.49 -0.58
N GLY A 147 -0.94 -2.68 -1.89
CA GLY A 147 0.31 -3.02 -2.55
C GLY A 147 1.37 -1.93 -2.35
N SER A 148 1.03 -0.67 -2.60
CA SER A 148 1.93 0.48 -2.41
C SER A 148 2.36 0.64 -0.95
N ALA A 149 1.43 0.56 0.01
CA ALA A 149 1.78 0.59 1.43
C ALA A 149 2.73 -0.56 1.80
N GLY A 150 2.51 -1.76 1.25
CA GLY A 150 3.39 -2.91 1.42
C GLY A 150 4.79 -2.70 0.86
N PHE A 151 4.88 -2.06 -0.31
CA PHE A 151 6.14 -1.68 -0.93
C PHE A 151 6.95 -0.70 -0.07
N PHE A 152 6.31 0.33 0.49
CA PHE A 152 6.98 1.30 1.36
C PHE A 152 7.44 0.67 2.68
N ASN A 153 6.60 -0.16 3.30
CA ASN A 153 6.98 -0.92 4.49
C ASN A 153 8.18 -1.86 4.22
N PHE A 154 8.26 -2.45 3.01
CA PHE A 154 9.41 -3.25 2.59
C PHE A 154 10.69 -2.39 2.46
N LEU A 155 10.61 -1.19 1.87
CA LEU A 155 11.75 -0.28 1.76
C LEU A 155 12.25 0.18 3.13
N GLU A 156 11.33 0.61 3.99
CA GLU A 156 11.61 0.99 5.38
C GLU A 156 12.36 -0.12 6.11
N THR A 157 11.77 -1.33 6.14
CA THR A 157 12.38 -2.48 6.82
C THR A 157 13.74 -2.85 6.21
N SER A 158 13.88 -2.73 4.88
CA SER A 158 15.14 -3.01 4.19
C SER A 158 16.25 -2.04 4.59
N ILE A 159 15.95 -0.75 4.71
CA ILE A 159 16.91 0.26 5.13
C ILE A 159 17.24 0.10 6.62
N GLU A 160 16.23 -0.01 7.48
CA GLU A 160 16.43 -0.16 8.92
C GLU A 160 17.23 -1.41 9.29
N SER A 161 16.93 -2.55 8.65
CA SER A 161 17.67 -3.79 8.89
C SER A 161 19.12 -3.69 8.41
N THR A 162 19.37 -3.02 7.29
CA THR A 162 20.72 -2.78 6.77
C THR A 162 21.52 -1.87 7.70
N LEU A 163 20.92 -0.78 8.18
CA LEU A 163 21.55 0.15 9.12
C LEU A 163 21.76 -0.45 10.52
N SER A 164 20.94 -1.43 10.91
CA SER A 164 21.04 -2.12 12.21
C SER A 164 22.11 -3.23 12.24
N GLU A 165 22.50 -3.78 11.09
CA GLU A 165 23.55 -4.80 11.01
C GLU A 165 24.91 -4.16 11.32
N LYS A 166 25.56 -4.54 12.42
CA LYS A 166 26.85 -3.94 12.82
C LYS A 166 28.03 -4.48 12.02
N ASP A 167 27.91 -5.69 11.47
CA ASP A 167 28.98 -6.31 10.69
C ASP A 167 28.94 -5.79 9.25
N LEU A 168 29.82 -4.85 8.92
CA LEU A 168 29.95 -4.31 7.57
C LEU A 168 30.17 -5.41 6.53
N ALA A 169 30.82 -6.52 6.85
CA ALA A 169 31.03 -7.60 5.89
C ALA A 169 29.72 -8.33 5.53
N LYS A 170 28.69 -8.25 6.38
CA LYS A 170 27.36 -8.82 6.10
C LYS A 170 26.44 -7.85 5.36
N ARG A 171 26.75 -6.56 5.34
CA ARG A 171 25.97 -5.57 4.60
C ARG A 171 26.22 -5.70 3.10
N GLU A 172 25.17 -5.44 2.33
CA GLU A 172 25.32 -5.08 0.92
C GLU A 172 26.24 -3.86 0.81
N ASN A 173 27.02 -3.76 -0.25
CA ASN A 173 27.88 -2.59 -0.48
C ASN A 173 27.04 -1.30 -0.48
N GLY A 174 27.51 -0.26 0.21
CA GLY A 174 26.74 0.96 0.43
C GLY A 174 26.30 1.66 -0.86
N GLU A 175 27.19 1.81 -1.83
CA GLU A 175 26.87 2.44 -3.13
C GLU A 175 25.86 1.62 -3.93
N LEU A 176 25.97 0.29 -3.92
CA LEU A 176 24.98 -0.59 -4.54
C LEU A 176 23.62 -0.52 -3.84
N PHE A 177 23.64 -0.46 -2.51
CA PHE A 177 22.44 -0.31 -1.71
C PHE A 177 21.74 1.02 -1.99
N GLU A 178 22.49 2.11 -2.04
CA GLU A 178 22.00 3.44 -2.39
C GLU A 178 21.37 3.45 -3.79
N MET A 179 22.09 2.94 -4.80
CA MET A 179 21.58 2.83 -6.16
C MET A 179 20.28 2.01 -6.22
N LYS A 180 20.21 0.91 -5.49
CA LYS A 180 19.01 0.06 -5.40
C LYS A 180 17.83 0.80 -4.75
N MET A 181 18.06 1.60 -3.71
CA MET A 181 17.00 2.41 -3.11
C MET A 181 16.55 3.53 -4.05
N ALA A 182 17.49 4.22 -4.69
CA ALA A 182 17.20 5.26 -5.68
C ALA A 182 16.32 4.72 -6.82
N LEU A 183 16.70 3.57 -7.40
CA LEU A 183 15.94 2.91 -8.46
C LEU A 183 14.55 2.49 -8.00
N LYS A 184 14.43 1.89 -6.80
CA LYS A 184 13.13 1.50 -6.25
C LYS A 184 12.23 2.71 -5.98
N LEU A 185 12.78 3.87 -5.66
CA LEU A 185 12.04 5.11 -5.46
C LEU A 185 11.84 5.92 -6.75
N GLY A 186 12.34 5.45 -7.90
CA GLY A 186 12.25 6.16 -9.17
C GLY A 186 13.10 7.44 -9.22
N ARG A 187 14.17 7.52 -8.44
CA ARG A 187 15.08 8.67 -8.35
C ARG A 187 16.45 8.34 -8.91
N SER A 188 17.17 9.37 -9.37
CA SER A 188 18.63 9.28 -9.50
C SER A 188 19.28 9.33 -8.12
N ILE A 189 20.53 8.87 -8.02
CA ILE A 189 21.32 8.92 -6.78
C ILE A 189 21.38 10.36 -6.24
N SER A 190 21.71 11.33 -7.08
CA SER A 190 21.74 12.76 -6.70
C SER A 190 20.41 13.28 -6.15
N ASN A 191 19.29 12.93 -6.80
CA ASN A 191 17.95 13.32 -6.34
C ASN A 191 17.56 12.66 -5.01
N LEU A 192 18.11 11.48 -4.71
CA LEU A 192 17.88 10.80 -3.43
C LEU A 192 18.66 11.50 -2.30
N ARG A 193 19.91 11.87 -2.54
CA ARG A 193 20.72 12.65 -1.57
C ARG A 193 20.17 14.05 -1.32
N GLU A 194 19.67 14.69 -2.38
CA GLU A 194 19.01 16.00 -2.26
C GLU A 194 17.74 15.91 -1.41
N LEU A 195 16.93 14.85 -1.60
CA LEU A 195 15.76 14.58 -0.77
C LEU A 195 16.17 14.44 0.71
N ALA A 196 17.20 13.63 0.98
CA ALA A 196 17.69 13.43 2.34
C ALA A 196 18.19 14.75 2.98
N SER A 197 18.99 15.52 2.24
CA SER A 197 19.50 16.83 2.68
C SER A 197 18.37 17.81 2.99
N LYS A 198 17.36 17.90 2.11
CA LYS A 198 16.17 18.72 2.36
C LYS A 198 15.42 18.22 3.60
N SER A 199 15.28 16.92 3.79
CA SER A 199 14.55 16.34 4.94
C SER A 199 15.24 16.72 6.25
N ALA A 200 16.56 16.60 6.28
CA ALA A 200 17.37 17.04 7.42
C ALA A 200 17.19 18.55 7.69
N SER A 201 17.22 19.40 6.66
CA SER A 201 17.09 20.85 6.82
C SER A 201 15.71 21.25 7.36
N TYR A 202 14.63 20.71 6.81
CA TYR A 202 13.26 20.95 7.31
C TYR A 202 13.12 20.56 8.78
N ARG A 203 13.71 19.42 9.17
CA ARG A 203 13.70 18.97 10.56
C ARG A 203 14.44 19.92 11.51
N MET A 204 15.55 20.51 11.06
CA MET A 204 16.32 21.48 11.85
C MET A 204 15.64 22.85 11.95
N GLU A 205 15.00 23.30 10.88
CA GLU A 205 14.34 24.62 10.83
C GLU A 205 12.99 24.66 11.56
N GLY A 206 12.44 23.50 11.95
CA GLY A 206 11.13 23.41 12.61
C GLY A 206 9.97 23.85 11.71
N VAL A 207 10.24 24.05 10.42
CA VAL A 207 9.26 24.38 9.39
C VAL A 207 8.44 23.12 9.10
N GLY A 208 7.12 23.28 9.00
CA GLY A 208 6.17 22.18 8.79
C GLY A 208 6.45 21.31 7.55
N ASP A 209 5.76 20.18 7.52
CA ASP A 209 5.89 19.02 6.61
C ASP A 209 6.50 19.28 5.23
N MET A 210 7.56 18.54 4.90
CA MET A 210 8.14 18.52 3.55
C MET A 210 7.07 18.04 2.57
N GLY A 211 6.67 18.87 1.59
CA GLY A 211 5.64 18.51 0.61
C GLY A 211 6.03 17.39 -0.37
N GLU A 212 7.30 16.98 -0.39
CA GLU A 212 7.86 16.03 -1.34
C GLU A 212 7.81 14.58 -0.82
N PHE A 213 7.31 13.65 -1.64
CA PHE A 213 7.30 12.21 -1.37
C PHE A 213 8.66 11.56 -1.66
N ALA A 214 8.98 10.46 -0.99
CA ALA A 214 10.19 9.70 -1.30
C ALA A 214 10.09 9.05 -2.68
N SER A 215 8.94 8.46 -3.02
CA SER A 215 8.70 7.90 -4.34
C SER A 215 8.46 8.97 -5.40
N LYS A 216 8.97 8.74 -6.61
CA LYS A 216 8.57 9.42 -7.85
C LYS A 216 7.79 8.51 -8.80
N LEU A 217 7.57 7.24 -8.43
CA LEU A 217 6.99 6.23 -9.32
C LEU A 217 5.47 6.26 -9.39
N PHE A 218 4.80 6.67 -8.31
CA PHE A 218 3.34 6.65 -8.17
C PHE A 218 2.88 7.68 -7.15
#